data_AF-A0A2C5YDF9-F1
#
_entry.id   AF-A0A2C5YDF9-F1
#
_cell.length_a   1.000
_cell.length_b   1.000
_cell.length_c   1.000
_cell.angle_alpha   90.00
_cell.angle_beta   90.00
_cell.angle_gamma   90.00
#
_symmetry.space_group_name_H-M   'P 1'
#
loop_
_entity.id
_entity.type
_entity.pdbx_description
1 polymer ?
#
loop_
_entity_poly.entity_id
_entity_poly.type
_entity_poly.pdbx_seq_one_letter_code
_entity_poly.pdbx_strand_id
1 'polypeptide(L)'
;MRKDNHKEVERRRRETINEGINELAKIVPGCEKNKGSILQRAVSFISQLKENEQQNIEKWTLEKLLTEQAITELSASNDKLKQECERLYRELETWKRVAQNAGLEPPQPKEEPSASAPSS
;
A
#
# COMPACT_ATOMS: atom_id res chain seq x y z
N MET A 1 -60.26 22.97 -7.16
CA MET A 1 -59.20 22.89 -8.19
C MET A 1 -57.89 23.58 -7.82
N ARG A 2 -57.77 24.93 -7.72
CA ARG A 2 -56.46 25.57 -7.42
C ARG A 2 -55.89 25.24 -6.02
N LYS A 3 -56.75 25.17 -5.00
CA LYS A 3 -56.36 24.83 -3.62
C LYS A 3 -55.95 23.35 -3.47
N ASP A 4 -56.61 22.44 -4.18
CA ASP A 4 -56.33 21.01 -4.11
C ASP A 4 -55.00 20.68 -4.79
N ASN A 5 -54.71 21.36 -5.90
CA ASN A 5 -53.42 21.26 -6.58
C ASN A 5 -52.27 21.75 -5.69
N HIS A 6 -52.47 22.84 -4.95
CA HIS A 6 -51.45 23.35 -4.03
C HIS A 6 -51.20 22.39 -2.86
N LYS A 7 -52.24 21.72 -2.33
CA LYS A 7 -52.08 20.71 -1.28
C LYS A 7 -51.29 19.49 -1.77
N GLU A 8 -51.57 19.04 -2.98
CA GLU A 8 -50.88 17.90 -3.59
C GLU A 8 -49.38 18.19 -3.83
N VAL A 9 -49.07 19.40 -4.31
CA VAL A 9 -47.68 19.85 -4.49
C VAL A 9 -46.90 19.82 -3.16
N GLU A 10 -47.49 20.36 -2.10
CA GLU A 10 -46.83 20.37 -0.78
C GLU A 10 -46.72 18.96 -0.17
N ARG A 11 -47.68 18.07 -0.41
CA ARG A 11 -47.59 16.66 0.00
C ARG A 11 -46.39 15.97 -0.65
N ARG A 12 -46.26 16.07 -1.98
CA ARG A 12 -45.13 15.48 -2.72
C ARG A 12 -43.80 16.03 -2.25
N ARG A 13 -43.69 17.33 -2.02
CA ARG A 13 -42.48 17.95 -1.46
C ARG A 13 -42.09 17.33 -0.12
N ARG A 14 -43.05 17.12 0.79
CA ARG A 14 -42.79 16.49 2.09
C ARG A 14 -42.37 15.04 1.96
N GLU A 15 -42.95 14.29 1.01
CA GLU A 15 -42.58 12.91 0.74
C GLU A 15 -41.14 12.81 0.26
N THR A 16 -40.73 13.62 -0.72
CA THR A 16 -39.34 13.67 -1.19
C THR A 16 -38.36 14.02 -0.08
N ILE A 17 -38.69 14.97 0.80
CA ILE A 17 -37.83 15.31 1.94
C ILE A 17 -37.71 14.13 2.91
N ASN A 18 -38.82 13.42 3.19
CA ASN A 18 -38.82 12.29 4.10
C ASN A 18 -38.05 11.10 3.55
N GLU A 19 -38.17 10.84 2.25
CA GLU A 19 -37.38 9.84 1.54
C GLU A 19 -35.89 10.16 1.66
N GLY A 20 -35.47 11.41 1.38
CA GLY A 20 -34.08 11.83 1.53
C GLY A 20 -33.53 11.63 2.95
N ILE A 21 -34.32 11.96 3.98
CA ILE A 21 -33.91 11.73 5.38
C ILE A 21 -33.78 10.23 5.69
N ASN A 22 -34.68 9.40 5.16
CA ASN A 22 -34.62 7.96 5.37
C ASN A 22 -33.43 7.31 4.65
N GLU A 23 -33.04 7.80 3.48
CA GLU A 23 -31.82 7.32 2.80
C GLU A 23 -30.55 7.67 3.60
N LEU A 24 -30.47 8.88 4.17
CA LEU A 24 -29.36 9.24 5.05
C LEU A 24 -29.25 8.27 6.25
N ALA A 25 -30.37 7.89 6.85
CA ALA A 25 -30.39 6.97 7.99
C ALA A 25 -29.87 5.55 7.67
N LYS A 26 -29.84 5.14 6.40
CA LYS A 26 -29.31 3.82 6.00
C LYS A 26 -27.78 3.78 5.95
N ILE A 27 -27.15 4.91 5.65
CA ILE A 27 -25.69 5.00 5.45
C ILE A 27 -24.97 5.61 6.66
N VAL A 28 -25.68 6.37 7.49
CA VAL A 28 -25.12 6.99 8.69
C VAL A 28 -25.29 6.01 9.87
N PRO A 29 -24.21 5.58 10.52
CA PRO A 29 -24.28 4.65 11.64
C PRO A 29 -24.90 5.32 12.88
N GLY A 30 -25.63 4.53 13.68
CA GLY A 30 -26.17 4.98 14.96
C GLY A 30 -27.32 5.98 14.86
N CYS A 31 -28.01 6.03 13.72
CA CYS A 31 -29.21 6.85 13.58
C CYS A 31 -30.41 6.27 14.35
N GLU A 32 -31.09 7.13 15.10
CA GLU A 32 -32.40 6.84 15.69
C GLU A 32 -33.54 7.15 14.71
N LYS A 33 -34.79 6.81 15.06
CA LYS A 33 -35.98 7.03 14.21
C LYS A 33 -36.42 8.50 14.09
N ASN A 34 -35.72 9.45 14.72
CA ASN A 34 -36.09 10.86 14.73
C ASN A 34 -35.35 11.64 13.61
N LYS A 35 -36.08 12.47 12.85
CA LYS A 35 -35.51 13.22 11.72
C LYS A 35 -34.38 14.18 12.15
N GLY A 36 -34.51 14.77 13.33
CA GLY A 36 -33.51 15.68 13.89
C GLY A 36 -32.17 15.01 14.19
N SER A 37 -32.16 13.85 14.87
CA SER A 37 -30.90 13.15 15.16
C SER A 37 -30.29 12.58 13.89
N ILE A 38 -31.09 12.07 12.94
CA ILE A 38 -30.57 11.63 11.64
C ILE A 38 -29.77 12.75 10.96
N LEU A 39 -30.32 13.96 10.88
CA LEU A 39 -29.63 15.09 10.27
C LEU A 39 -28.37 15.49 11.06
N GLN A 40 -28.45 15.58 12.39
CA GLN A 40 -27.30 15.92 13.23
C GLN A 40 -26.18 14.86 13.13
N ARG A 41 -26.54 13.57 13.07
CA ARG A 41 -25.58 12.48 12.89
C ARG A 41 -25.00 12.44 11.50
N ALA A 42 -25.78 12.74 10.47
CA ALA A 42 -25.25 12.86 9.11
C ALA A 42 -24.17 13.94 9.04
N VAL A 43 -24.40 15.12 9.64
CA VAL A 43 -23.39 16.18 9.69
C VAL A 43 -22.13 15.72 10.42
N SER A 44 -22.28 15.14 11.61
CA SER A 44 -21.14 14.64 12.40
C SER A 44 -20.36 13.57 11.65
N PHE A 45 -21.05 12.65 10.97
CA PHE A 45 -20.43 11.55 10.26
C PHE A 45 -19.69 12.05 9.01
N ILE A 46 -20.25 13.00 8.26
CA ILE A 46 -19.56 13.64 7.14
C ILE A 46 -18.28 14.34 7.62
N SER A 47 -18.34 15.06 8.74
CA SER A 47 -17.14 15.69 9.33
C SER A 47 -16.07 14.65 9.70
N GLN A 48 -16.48 13.54 10.32
CA GLN A 48 -15.57 12.44 10.66
C GLN A 48 -14.99 11.77 9.40
N LEU A 49 -15.79 11.54 8.37
CA LEU A 49 -15.31 10.97 7.11
C LEU A 49 -14.27 11.87 6.46
N LYS A 50 -14.47 13.19 6.48
CA LYS A 50 -13.50 14.16 5.94
C LYS A 50 -12.21 14.18 6.76
N GLU A 51 -12.30 14.12 8.08
CA GLU A 51 -11.13 14.03 8.96
C GLU A 51 -10.36 12.73 8.75
N ASN A 52 -11.07 11.60 8.66
CA ASN A 52 -10.48 10.29 8.38
C ASN A 52 -9.81 10.24 6.99
N GLU A 53 -10.42 10.85 5.98
CA GLU A 53 -9.83 10.98 4.65
C GLU A 53 -8.51 11.75 4.71
N GLN A 54 -8.49 12.89 5.40
CA GLN A 54 -7.27 13.69 5.60
C GLN A 54 -6.17 12.88 6.31
N GLN A 55 -6.51 12.20 7.41
CA GLN A 55 -5.56 11.35 8.15
C GLN A 55 -5.04 10.19 7.30
N ASN A 56 -5.89 9.56 6.48
CA ASN A 56 -5.48 8.48 5.58
C ASN A 56 -4.51 8.99 4.51
N ILE A 57 -4.75 10.18 3.95
CA ILE A 57 -3.85 10.81 2.99
C ILE A 57 -2.49 11.10 3.64
N GLU A 58 -2.48 11.65 4.84
CA GLU A 58 -1.25 11.95 5.59
C GLU A 58 -0.45 10.67 5.89
N LYS A 59 -1.13 9.64 6.40
CA LYS A 59 -0.52 8.33 6.68
C LYS A 59 0.07 7.72 5.42
N TRP A 60 -0.69 7.67 4.33
CA TRP A 60 -0.23 7.11 3.06
C TRP A 60 0.97 7.89 2.50
N THR A 61 0.93 9.23 2.58
CA THR A 61 2.04 10.08 2.13
C THR A 61 3.31 9.80 2.93
N LEU A 62 3.20 9.67 4.25
CA LEU A 62 4.33 9.33 5.10
C LEU A 62 4.90 7.94 4.79
N GLU A 63 4.05 6.93 4.69
CA GLU A 63 4.46 5.56 4.34
C GLU A 63 5.14 5.50 2.96
N LYS A 64 4.60 6.23 1.99
CA LYS A 64 5.20 6.36 0.66
C LYS A 64 6.61 6.97 0.73
N LEU A 65 6.77 8.10 1.42
CA LEU A 65 8.07 8.78 1.55
C LEU A 65 9.11 7.89 2.23
N LEU A 66 8.74 7.20 3.31
CA LEU A 66 9.63 6.28 4.02
C LEU A 66 10.04 5.10 3.13
N THR A 67 9.10 4.55 2.36
CA THR A 67 9.38 3.45 1.45
C THR A 67 10.28 3.90 0.30
N GLU A 68 10.05 5.08 -0.28
CA GLU A 68 10.89 5.67 -1.33
C GLU A 68 12.31 5.95 -0.84
N GLN A 69 12.45 6.43 0.40
CA GLN A 69 13.76 6.61 1.04
C GLN A 69 14.48 5.26 1.22
N ALA A 70 13.80 4.24 1.75
CA ALA A 70 14.37 2.90 1.93
C ALA A 70 14.79 2.26 0.59
N ILE A 71 13.98 2.40 -0.46
CA ILE A 71 14.32 1.93 -1.81
C ILE A 71 15.59 2.63 -2.32
N THR A 72 15.71 3.93 -2.10
CA THR A 72 16.88 4.73 -2.53
C THR A 72 18.14 4.25 -1.80
N GLU A 73 18.06 4.03 -0.48
CA GLU A 73 19.17 3.54 0.33
C GLU A 73 19.60 2.12 -0.06
N LEU A 74 18.63 1.22 -0.24
CA LEU A 74 18.89 -0.16 -0.68
C LEU A 74 19.50 -0.20 -2.08
N SER A 75 19.01 0.62 -3.01
CA SER A 75 19.57 0.72 -4.36
C SER A 75 21.02 1.21 -4.33
N ALA A 76 21.30 2.26 -3.54
CA ALA A 76 22.66 2.76 -3.37
C ALA A 76 23.60 1.74 -2.72
N SER A 77 23.11 0.96 -1.74
CA SER A 77 23.88 -0.13 -1.13
C SER A 77 24.16 -1.25 -2.13
N ASN A 78 23.17 -1.63 -2.94
CA ASN A 78 23.30 -2.64 -3.97
C ASN A 78 24.33 -2.23 -5.05
N ASP A 79 24.30 -0.97 -5.49
CA ASP A 79 25.25 -0.46 -6.47
C ASP A 79 26.68 -0.46 -5.94
N LYS A 80 26.88 -0.11 -4.66
CA LYS A 80 28.19 -0.22 -4.00
C LYS A 80 28.68 -1.67 -3.95
N LEU A 81 27.81 -2.61 -3.61
CA LEU A 81 28.15 -4.04 -3.57
C LEU A 81 28.52 -4.56 -4.95
N LYS A 82 27.79 -4.18 -6.00
CA LYS A 82 28.12 -4.54 -7.39
C LYS A 82 29.51 -4.03 -7.78
N GLN A 83 29.82 -2.77 -7.50
CA GLN A 83 31.12 -2.18 -7.78
C GLN A 83 32.25 -2.92 -7.05
N GLU A 84 32.03 -3.27 -5.79
CA GLU A 84 33.02 -4.01 -5.00
C GLU A 84 33.20 -5.44 -5.51
N CYS A 85 32.11 -6.13 -5.87
CA CYS A 85 32.20 -7.44 -6.54
C CYS A 85 32.99 -7.36 -7.84
N GLU A 86 32.73 -6.38 -8.69
CA GLU A 86 33.50 -6.18 -9.93
C GLU A 86 34.98 -5.93 -9.66
N ARG A 87 35.31 -5.11 -8.65
CA ARG A 87 36.69 -4.86 -8.22
C ARG A 87 37.39 -6.15 -7.79
N LEU A 88 36.75 -6.91 -6.90
CA LEU A 88 37.27 -8.19 -6.40
C LEU A 88 37.43 -9.22 -7.53
N TYR A 89 36.49 -9.30 -8.47
CA TYR A 89 36.62 -10.19 -9.63
C TYR A 89 37.82 -9.82 -10.52
N ARG A 90 38.08 -8.52 -10.75
CA ARG A 90 39.27 -8.07 -11.50
C ARG A 90 40.57 -8.40 -10.78
N GLU A 91 40.62 -8.19 -9.47
CA GLU A 91 41.80 -8.55 -8.66
C GLU A 91 42.04 -10.06 -8.68
N LEU A 92 40.98 -10.85 -8.49
CA LEU A 92 41.05 -12.32 -8.54
C LEU A 92 41.55 -12.81 -9.90
N GLU A 93 41.07 -12.23 -11.00
CA GLU A 93 41.55 -12.55 -12.36
C GLU A 93 43.03 -12.18 -12.55
N THR A 94 43.46 -11.06 -11.98
CA THR A 94 44.87 -10.63 -12.01
C THR A 94 45.76 -11.62 -11.27
N TRP A 95 45.37 -12.02 -10.06
CA TRP A 95 46.10 -13.02 -9.27
C TRP A 95 46.11 -14.41 -9.92
N LYS A 96 45.01 -14.82 -10.55
CA LYS A 96 44.97 -16.06 -11.35
C LYS A 96 46.02 -16.05 -12.46
N ARG A 97 46.12 -14.95 -13.22
CA ARG A 97 47.15 -14.83 -14.27
C ARG A 97 48.57 -14.87 -13.71
N VAL A 98 48.82 -14.19 -12.59
CA VAL A 98 50.14 -14.23 -11.92
C VAL A 98 50.49 -15.66 -11.49
N ALA A 99 49.55 -16.38 -10.86
CA ALA A 99 49.76 -17.77 -10.44
C ALA A 99 50.04 -18.70 -11.63
N GLN A 100 49.26 -18.57 -12.71
CA GLN A 100 49.48 -19.34 -13.95
C GLN A 100 50.85 -19.05 -14.56
N ASN A 101 51.26 -17.78 -14.63
CA ASN A 101 52.58 -17.39 -15.13
C ASN A 101 53.73 -17.93 -14.25
N ALA A 102 53.48 -18.16 -12.97
CA ALA A 102 54.42 -18.78 -12.03
C ALA A 102 54.40 -20.32 -12.08
N GLY A 103 53.60 -20.93 -12.96
CA GLY A 103 53.46 -22.39 -13.07
C GLY A 103 52.62 -23.02 -11.96
N LEU A 104 51.86 -22.24 -11.20
CA LEU A 104 50.94 -22.73 -10.17
C LEU A 104 49.60 -23.05 -10.82
N GLU A 105 49.23 -24.33 -10.87
CA GLU A 105 47.90 -24.76 -11.30
C GLU A 105 46.91 -24.74 -10.13
N PRO A 106 45.64 -24.35 -10.37
CA PRO A 106 44.60 -24.45 -9.36
C PRO A 106 44.41 -25.91 -8.94
N PRO A 107 44.17 -26.18 -7.64
CA PRO A 107 43.96 -27.54 -7.16
C PRO A 107 42.75 -28.16 -7.86
N GLN A 108 42.92 -29.39 -8.36
CA GLN A 108 41.80 -30.12 -8.96
C GLN A 108 40.68 -30.26 -7.91
N PRO A 109 39.41 -30.00 -8.28
CA PRO A 109 38.30 -30.24 -7.37
C PRO A 109 38.37 -31.71 -6.95
N LYS A 110 38.55 -31.96 -5.66
CA LYS A 110 38.41 -33.31 -5.11
C LYS A 110 36.99 -33.75 -5.44
N GLU A 111 36.85 -34.76 -6.28
CA GLU A 111 35.58 -35.46 -6.46
C GLU A 111 35.13 -35.92 -5.07
N GLU A 112 34.14 -35.22 -4.50
CA GLU A 112 33.44 -35.75 -3.35
C GLU A 112 32.73 -37.03 -3.82
N PRO A 113 32.96 -38.18 -3.16
CA PRO A 113 32.30 -39.42 -3.54
C PRO A 113 30.79 -39.17 -3.42
N SER A 114 30.09 -39.30 -4.55
CA SER A 114 28.65 -39.19 -4.62
C SER A 114 28.03 -40.15 -3.61
N ALA A 115 27.49 -39.59 -2.53
CA ALA A 115 26.68 -40.33 -1.60
C ALA A 115 25.42 -40.76 -2.35
N SER A 116 25.45 -41.99 -2.85
CA SER A 116 24.30 -42.70 -3.37
C SER A 116 23.24 -42.77 -2.26
N ALA A 117 22.23 -41.90 -2.36
CA ALA A 117 21.05 -42.02 -1.53
C ALA A 117 20.29 -43.28 -1.94
N PRO A 118 20.04 -44.25 -1.03
CA PRO A 118 19.16 -45.36 -1.34
C PRO A 118 17.72 -44.83 -1.31
N SER A 119 17.02 -45.02 -2.42
CA SER A 119 15.59 -44.80 -2.54
C SER A 119 14.82 -45.82 -1.71
N SER A 120 13.93 -45.35 -0.83
CA SER A 120 12.81 -46.10 -0.26
C SER A 120 11.70 -45.13 0.11
#